data_AF-U4T4A5-F1
#
_entry.id   AF-U4T4A5-F1
#
_cell.length_a   1.000
_cell.length_b   1.000
_cell.length_c   1.000
_cell.angle_alpha   90.00
_cell.angle_beta   90.00
_cell.angle_gamma   90.00
#
_symmetry.space_group_name_H-M   'P 1'
#
loop_
_entity.id
_entity.type
_entity.pdbx_description
1 polymer ?
#
loop_
_entity_poly.entity_id
_entity_poly.type
_entity_poly.pdbx_seq_one_letter_code
_entity_poly.pdbx_strand_id
1 'polypeptide(L)'
;MSILIGIGVVTTITTFYLGRRGWQAFHKVVGITPGVLTYQDYHAPLSSAAVSWQRLKLDQKHLKNVPEHQLRQLQRIDEKVNRYEVYQKELQQQNITPVATESQFVLHKMLHIRLPEMLASYHQLTTINTSAKNANHERNVEASELLQKVLNNIEQRLDNLLEQIEAQHLQSLRVMNSYIDSHDS
;
A
#
# COMPACT_ATOMS: atom_id res chain seq x y z
N MET A 1 44.42 25.46 -50.01
CA MET A 1 44.14 24.93 -48.65
C MET A 1 42.90 25.66 -48.13
N SER A 2 41.85 24.90 -47.87
CA SER A 2 40.52 25.22 -47.31
C SER A 2 40.57 25.96 -45.95
N ILE A 3 39.56 26.59 -45.33
CA ILE A 3 38.15 26.99 -45.56
C ILE A 3 37.70 27.78 -44.28
N LEU A 4 36.78 28.75 -44.43
CA LEU A 4 35.73 29.33 -43.51
C LEU A 4 36.04 29.59 -42.01
N ILE A 5 36.01 30.83 -41.49
CA ILE A 5 34.87 31.70 -41.05
C ILE A 5 33.91 31.06 -40.04
N GLY A 6 33.77 31.68 -38.86
CA GLY A 6 32.62 31.44 -37.96
C GLY A 6 32.68 32.23 -36.64
N ILE A 7 31.98 33.37 -36.61
CA ILE A 7 31.75 34.27 -35.47
C ILE A 7 30.88 33.57 -34.39
N GLY A 8 31.17 33.80 -33.10
CA GLY A 8 30.33 33.33 -32.00
C GLY A 8 30.42 34.22 -30.76
N VAL A 9 29.36 34.98 -30.52
CA VAL A 9 29.15 35.98 -29.48
C VAL A 9 29.22 35.39 -28.07
N VAL A 10 29.92 36.07 -27.15
CA VAL A 10 29.94 35.77 -25.72
C VAL A 10 28.54 36.03 -25.14
N THR A 11 27.76 34.96 -24.93
CA THR A 11 26.59 35.00 -24.06
C THR A 11 27.05 34.57 -22.67
N THR A 12 26.94 35.49 -21.72
CA THR A 12 27.27 35.29 -20.31
C THR A 12 26.37 34.21 -19.72
N ILE A 13 26.88 32.99 -19.56
CA ILE A 13 26.26 31.99 -18.70
C ILE A 13 26.58 32.39 -17.26
N THR A 14 25.60 32.99 -16.57
CA THR A 14 25.61 33.11 -15.11
C THR A 14 25.47 31.71 -14.51
N THR A 15 26.60 31.04 -14.29
CA THR A 15 26.65 29.80 -13.52
C THR A 15 26.35 30.12 -12.05
N PHE A 16 25.12 29.90 -11.62
CA PHE A 16 24.77 29.87 -10.20
C PHE A 16 25.40 28.63 -9.56
N TYR A 17 26.51 28.84 -8.86
CA TYR A 17 27.12 27.83 -7.99
C TYR A 17 26.25 27.67 -6.73
N LEU A 18 25.25 26.80 -6.81
CA LEU A 18 24.43 26.41 -5.65
C LEU A 18 25.23 25.40 -4.80
N GLY A 19 25.89 25.91 -3.75
CA GLY A 19 26.59 25.09 -2.78
C GLY A 19 25.68 24.10 -2.05
N ARG A 20 26.27 23.03 -1.51
CA ARG A 20 25.64 21.88 -0.82
C ARG A 20 24.55 22.23 0.21
N ARG A 21 24.58 23.43 0.80
CA ARG A 21 23.56 23.94 1.74
C ARG A 21 22.29 24.47 1.05
N GLY A 22 22.41 25.02 -0.17
CA GLY A 22 21.26 25.50 -0.96
C GLY A 22 20.37 24.37 -1.46
N TRP A 23 20.96 23.23 -1.81
CA TRP A 23 20.23 22.02 -2.17
C TRP A 23 19.37 21.51 -0.98
N GLN A 24 19.93 21.50 0.24
CA GLN A 24 19.20 21.09 1.44
C GLN A 24 18.03 22.03 1.77
N ALA A 25 18.17 23.33 1.52
CA ALA A 25 17.08 24.29 1.70
C ALA A 25 15.99 24.13 0.64
N PHE A 26 16.36 23.81 -0.61
CA PHE A 26 15.39 23.53 -1.68
C PHE A 26 14.52 22.31 -1.33
N HIS A 27 15.13 21.19 -0.91
CA HIS A 27 14.38 19.97 -0.53
C HIS A 27 13.45 20.14 0.68
N LYS A 28 13.76 21.09 1.57
CA LYS A 28 12.91 21.41 2.73
C LYS A 28 11.66 22.21 2.37
N VAL A 29 11.69 22.94 1.24
CA VAL A 29 10.56 23.75 0.73
C VAL A 29 9.68 22.94 -0.22
N VAL A 30 10.24 21.99 -0.99
CA VAL A 30 9.46 21.03 -1.81
C VAL A 30 9.03 19.76 -1.04
N GLY A 31 9.24 19.69 0.27
CA GLY A 31 8.66 18.64 1.12
C GLY A 31 9.28 17.24 0.96
N ILE A 32 10.45 17.10 0.33
CA ILE A 32 11.15 15.82 0.22
C ILE A 32 12.25 15.80 1.29
N THR A 33 11.90 15.31 2.49
CA THR A 33 12.93 14.94 3.46
C THR A 33 13.56 13.63 2.98
N PRO A 34 14.89 13.53 2.76
CA PRO A 34 15.55 12.26 2.48
C PRO A 34 15.48 11.41 3.75
N GLY A 35 14.39 10.66 3.88
CA GLY A 35 14.15 9.71 4.96
C GLY A 35 15.08 8.52 4.80
N VAL A 36 15.59 8.04 5.92
CA VAL A 36 16.32 6.78 6.05
C VAL A 36 15.60 5.70 5.25
N LEU A 37 16.27 5.05 4.30
CA LEU A 37 15.78 3.82 3.69
C LEU A 37 15.74 2.77 4.81
N THR A 38 14.60 2.63 5.46
CA THR A 38 14.35 1.53 6.39
C THR A 38 14.23 0.27 5.55
N TYR A 39 15.27 -0.56 5.56
CA TYR A 39 15.21 -1.88 4.96
C TYR A 39 14.23 -2.70 5.78
N GLN A 40 13.05 -2.95 5.22
CA GLN A 40 12.01 -3.73 5.86
C GLN A 40 12.30 -5.21 5.54
N ASP A 41 12.97 -5.89 6.47
CA ASP A 41 13.23 -7.32 6.34
C ASP A 41 11.91 -8.09 6.51
N TYR A 42 11.38 -8.59 5.39
CA TYR A 42 10.13 -9.36 5.35
C TYR A 42 10.22 -10.71 6.07
N HIS A 43 11.43 -11.17 6.46
CA HIS A 43 11.64 -12.44 7.15
C HIS A 43 11.88 -12.28 8.66
N ALA A 44 12.11 -11.06 9.15
CA ALA A 44 12.29 -10.80 10.58
C ALA A 44 11.06 -11.25 11.40
N PRO A 45 11.25 -11.75 12.64
CA PRO A 45 10.13 -12.17 13.49
C PRO A 45 9.22 -10.97 13.79
N LEU A 46 7.95 -11.08 13.39
CA LEU A 46 6.97 -10.03 13.64
C LEU A 46 6.40 -10.15 15.06
N SER A 47 6.75 -9.19 15.92
CA SER A 47 6.02 -8.94 17.16
C SER A 47 4.91 -7.93 16.90
N SER A 48 3.72 -8.14 17.48
CA SER A 48 2.60 -7.18 17.40
C SER A 48 2.95 -5.78 17.91
N ALA A 49 4.05 -5.62 18.65
CA ALA A 49 4.58 -4.33 19.10
C ALA A 49 5.49 -3.61 18.10
N ALA A 50 6.00 -4.32 17.09
CA ALA A 50 6.89 -3.77 16.08
C ALA A 50 6.16 -3.36 14.79
N VAL A 51 4.89 -3.75 14.62
CA VAL A 51 4.14 -3.50 13.39
C VAL A 51 3.41 -2.16 13.47
N SER A 52 3.79 -1.23 12.59
CA SER A 52 3.03 0.01 12.36
C SER A 52 2.08 -0.18 11.18
N TRP A 53 0.79 0.00 11.42
CA TRP A 53 -0.25 -0.08 10.38
C TRP A 53 -0.39 1.28 9.70
N GLN A 54 -0.29 1.32 8.37
CA GLN A 54 -0.39 2.56 7.61
C GLN A 54 -1.84 2.95 7.35
N ARG A 55 -2.70 1.97 7.03
CA ARG A 55 -4.09 2.19 6.60
C ARG A 55 -5.09 1.50 7.51
N LEU A 56 -4.80 0.29 7.96
CA LEU A 56 -5.67 -0.46 8.86
C LEU A 56 -5.63 0.17 10.26
N LYS A 57 -6.80 0.54 10.79
CA LYS A 57 -6.94 1.06 12.16
C LYS A 57 -7.14 -0.11 13.13
N LEU A 58 -6.08 -0.89 13.36
CA LEU A 58 -6.12 -2.06 14.23
C LEU A 58 -5.65 -1.69 15.64
N ASP A 59 -6.38 -2.16 16.66
CA ASP A 59 -5.97 -2.00 18.05
C ASP A 59 -4.87 -3.01 18.40
N GLN A 60 -3.71 -2.51 18.81
CA GLN A 60 -2.54 -3.32 19.15
C GLN A 60 -2.83 -4.35 20.24
N LYS A 61 -3.76 -4.07 21.17
CA LYS A 61 -4.15 -5.04 22.20
C LYS A 61 -4.76 -6.30 21.59
N HIS A 62 -5.57 -6.15 20.53
CA HIS A 62 -6.25 -7.27 19.87
C HIS A 62 -5.29 -8.16 19.06
N LEU A 63 -4.08 -7.66 18.78
CA LEU A 63 -3.07 -8.37 17.98
C LEU A 63 -2.13 -9.23 18.83
N LYS A 64 -2.17 -9.11 20.17
CA LYS A 64 -1.22 -9.76 21.08
C LYS A 64 -1.15 -11.28 20.92
N ASN A 65 -2.30 -11.92 20.68
CA ASN A 65 -2.43 -13.37 20.61
C ASN A 65 -2.59 -13.90 19.18
N VAL A 66 -2.42 -13.02 18.18
CA VAL A 66 -2.53 -13.41 16.77
C VAL A 66 -1.23 -14.09 16.35
N PRO A 67 -1.28 -15.30 15.77
CA PRO A 67 -0.12 -16.00 15.22
C PRO A 67 0.67 -15.16 14.23
N GLU A 68 2.00 -15.35 14.20
CA GLU A 68 2.90 -14.57 13.35
C GLU A 68 2.52 -14.62 11.86
N HIS A 69 2.13 -15.79 11.33
CA HIS A 69 1.74 -15.91 9.93
C HIS A 69 0.51 -15.06 9.57
N GLN A 70 -0.45 -14.94 10.50
CA GLN A 70 -1.63 -14.08 10.34
C GLN A 70 -1.27 -12.61 10.48
N LEU A 71 -0.32 -12.26 11.35
CA LEU A 71 0.22 -10.89 11.43
C LEU A 71 0.94 -10.49 10.12
N ARG A 72 1.74 -11.39 9.55
CA ARG A 72 2.39 -11.18 8.23
C ARG A 72 1.35 -10.98 7.13
N GLN A 73 0.26 -11.76 7.16
CA GLN A 73 -0.82 -11.60 6.20
C GLN A 73 -1.54 -10.26 6.35
N LEU A 74 -1.83 -9.84 7.59
CA LEU A 74 -2.39 -8.52 7.86
C LEU A 74 -1.49 -7.40 7.31
N GLN A 75 -0.16 -7.53 7.42
CA GLN A 75 0.77 -6.56 6.84
C GLN A 75 0.67 -6.50 5.32
N ARG A 76 0.62 -7.65 4.64
CA ARG A 76 0.40 -7.68 3.19
C ARG A 76 -0.95 -7.06 2.80
N ILE A 77 -1.99 -7.28 3.60
CA ILE A 77 -3.30 -6.64 3.40
C ILE A 77 -3.17 -5.12 3.54
N ASP A 78 -2.52 -4.61 4.58
CA ASP A 78 -2.30 -3.17 4.79
C ASP A 78 -1.55 -2.53 3.60
N GLU A 79 -0.50 -3.19 3.10
CA GLU A 79 0.24 -2.76 1.91
C GLU A 79 -0.63 -2.75 0.65
N LYS A 80 -1.46 -3.79 0.43
CA LYS A 80 -2.41 -3.87 -0.70
C LYS A 80 -3.46 -2.76 -0.61
N VAL A 81 -4.01 -2.51 0.58
CA VAL A 81 -4.95 -1.41 0.82
C VAL A 81 -4.30 -0.06 0.53
N ASN A 82 -3.05 0.15 0.95
CA ASN A 82 -2.32 1.37 0.64
C ASN A 82 -2.18 1.59 -0.87
N ARG A 83 -1.79 0.56 -1.64
CA ARG A 83 -1.71 0.65 -3.11
C ARG A 83 -3.06 1.00 -3.72
N TYR A 84 -4.13 0.35 -3.28
CA TYR A 84 -5.47 0.60 -3.76
C TYR A 84 -5.96 2.04 -3.45
N GLU A 85 -5.72 2.54 -2.23
CA GLU A 85 -6.09 3.91 -1.86
C GLU A 85 -5.28 4.98 -2.62
N VAL A 86 -3.99 4.72 -2.87
CA VAL A 86 -3.15 5.62 -3.69
C VAL A 86 -3.75 5.73 -5.08
N TYR A 87 -4.09 4.60 -5.71
CA TYR A 87 -4.76 4.59 -7.01
C TYR A 87 -6.10 5.36 -7.00
N GLN A 88 -6.94 5.15 -5.98
CA GLN A 88 -8.19 5.89 -5.88
C GLN A 88 -7.98 7.42 -5.80
N LYS A 89 -6.92 7.86 -5.10
CA LYS A 89 -6.57 9.29 -5.03
C LYS A 89 -6.07 9.82 -6.37
N GLU A 90 -5.30 9.04 -7.12
CA GLU A 90 -4.85 9.42 -8.47
C GLU A 90 -6.04 9.60 -9.43
N LEU A 91 -7.06 8.73 -9.36
CA LEU A 91 -8.29 8.91 -10.13
C LEU A 91 -9.03 10.20 -9.77
N GLN A 92 -9.15 10.49 -8.48
CA GLN A 92 -9.80 11.73 -8.01
C GLN A 92 -9.05 12.98 -8.50
N GLN A 93 -7.72 12.95 -8.55
CA GLN A 93 -6.91 14.05 -9.10
C GLN A 93 -7.13 14.26 -10.60
N GLN A 94 -7.51 13.22 -11.32
CA GLN A 94 -7.88 13.28 -12.74
C GLN A 94 -9.35 13.68 -12.96
N ASN A 95 -10.06 14.10 -11.90
CA ASN A 95 -11.52 14.35 -11.89
C ASN A 95 -12.37 13.13 -12.30
N ILE A 96 -11.79 11.93 -12.25
CA ILE A 96 -12.50 10.68 -12.44
C ILE A 96 -13.05 10.31 -11.08
N THR A 97 -14.36 10.44 -10.89
CA THR A 97 -15.02 9.94 -9.69
C THR A 97 -15.33 8.46 -9.91
N PRO A 98 -14.61 7.52 -9.26
CA PRO A 98 -14.92 6.11 -9.41
C PRO A 98 -16.32 5.85 -8.85
N VAL A 99 -17.19 5.24 -9.66
CA VAL A 99 -18.48 4.73 -9.17
C VAL A 99 -18.16 3.57 -8.23
N ALA A 100 -18.47 3.73 -6.94
CA ALA A 100 -18.22 2.71 -5.94
C ALA A 100 -19.01 1.45 -6.29
N THR A 101 -18.32 0.36 -6.62
CA THR A 101 -18.98 -0.92 -6.91
C THR A 101 -19.36 -1.63 -5.60
N GLU A 102 -20.32 -2.56 -5.65
CA GLU A 102 -20.68 -3.36 -4.48
C GLU A 102 -19.46 -4.08 -3.89
N SER A 103 -18.57 -4.60 -4.75
CA SER A 103 -17.35 -5.28 -4.31
C SER A 103 -16.43 -4.37 -3.49
N GLN A 104 -16.30 -3.09 -3.88
CA GLN A 104 -15.49 -2.10 -3.18
C GLN A 104 -16.14 -1.69 -1.86
N PHE A 105 -17.48 -1.55 -1.84
CA PHE A 105 -18.22 -1.28 -0.61
C PHE A 105 -18.10 -2.42 0.41
N VAL A 106 -18.24 -3.67 -0.03
CA VAL A 106 -18.07 -4.85 0.82
C VAL A 106 -16.65 -4.90 1.37
N LEU A 107 -15.64 -4.72 0.52
CA LEU A 107 -14.25 -4.69 0.97
C LEU A 107 -14.01 -3.60 2.02
N HIS A 108 -14.51 -2.38 1.79
CA HIS A 108 -14.41 -1.29 2.75
C HIS A 108 -15.02 -1.66 4.12
N LYS A 109 -16.22 -2.24 4.12
CA LYS A 109 -16.83 -2.75 5.36
C LYS A 109 -16.02 -3.86 6.02
N MET A 110 -15.44 -4.76 5.23
CA MET A 110 -14.61 -5.84 5.78
C MET A 110 -13.36 -5.27 6.47
N LEU A 111 -12.67 -4.32 5.85
CA LEU A 111 -11.44 -3.74 6.37
C LEU A 111 -11.65 -2.86 7.61
N HIS A 112 -12.66 -2.01 7.61
CA HIS A 112 -12.81 -0.97 8.64
C HIS A 112 -13.81 -1.30 9.76
N ILE A 113 -14.64 -2.33 9.57
CA ILE A 113 -15.66 -2.71 10.55
C ILE A 113 -15.43 -4.16 10.97
N ARG A 114 -15.55 -5.11 10.03
CA ARG A 114 -15.60 -6.54 10.36
C ARG A 114 -14.26 -7.10 10.82
N LEU A 115 -13.14 -6.69 10.21
CA LEU A 115 -11.82 -7.16 10.59
C LEU A 115 -11.45 -6.71 12.01
N PRO A 116 -11.60 -5.42 12.39
CA PRO A 116 -11.42 -5.00 13.78
C PRO A 116 -12.33 -5.73 14.78
N GLU A 117 -13.62 -5.92 14.45
CA GLU A 117 -14.56 -6.68 15.27
C GLU A 117 -14.09 -8.14 15.48
N MET A 118 -13.70 -8.81 14.39
CA MET A 118 -13.22 -10.20 14.44
C MET A 118 -11.95 -10.34 15.29
N LEU A 119 -11.00 -9.41 15.15
CA LEU A 119 -9.77 -9.39 15.95
C LEU A 119 -10.08 -9.15 17.43
N ALA A 120 -11.07 -8.29 17.75
CA ALA A 120 -11.51 -8.08 19.13
C ALA A 120 -12.13 -9.36 19.72
N SER A 121 -13.01 -10.04 18.98
CA SER A 121 -13.61 -11.31 19.41
C SER A 121 -12.56 -12.41 19.58
N TYR A 122 -11.61 -12.53 18.64
CA TYR A 122 -10.49 -13.47 18.73
C TYR A 122 -9.63 -13.21 19.98
N HIS A 123 -9.31 -11.94 20.27
CA HIS A 123 -8.57 -11.57 21.47
C HIS A 123 -9.34 -11.91 22.75
N GLN A 124 -10.64 -11.64 22.81
CA GLN A 124 -11.47 -11.98 23.98
C GLN A 124 -11.49 -13.50 24.21
N LEU A 125 -11.71 -14.28 23.16
CA LEU A 125 -11.75 -15.74 23.23
C LEU A 125 -10.42 -16.32 23.72
N THR A 126 -9.30 -15.87 23.15
CA THR A 126 -7.96 -16.32 23.58
C THR A 126 -7.66 -15.91 25.03
N THR A 127 -8.05 -14.72 25.46
CA THR A 127 -7.83 -14.24 26.84
C THR A 127 -8.64 -15.03 27.87
N ILE A 128 -9.92 -15.29 27.60
CA ILE A 128 -10.80 -16.10 28.46
C ILE A 128 -10.25 -17.53 28.56
N ASN A 129 -9.83 -18.11 27.44
CA ASN A 129 -9.36 -19.50 27.38
C ASN A 129 -8.02 -19.71 28.08
N THR A 130 -7.13 -18.71 28.09
CA THR A 130 -5.88 -18.76 28.85
C THR A 130 -6.12 -18.87 30.36
N SER A 131 -7.28 -18.38 30.84
CA SER A 131 -7.69 -18.44 32.24
C SER A 131 -8.31 -19.79 32.63
N ALA A 132 -8.87 -20.53 31.65
CA ALA A 132 -9.51 -21.84 31.81
C ALA A 132 -8.59 -22.96 31.26
N LYS A 133 -7.53 -23.26 32.02
CA LYS A 133 -6.29 -23.96 31.62
C LYS A 133 -6.34 -25.20 30.72
N ASN A 134 -7.46 -25.90 30.50
CA ASN A 134 -7.49 -27.18 29.75
C ASN A 134 -8.74 -27.46 28.88
N ALA A 135 -9.74 -26.55 28.78
CA ALA A 135 -11.03 -26.91 28.18
C ALA A 135 -11.32 -26.35 26.77
N ASN A 136 -10.46 -25.50 26.21
CA ASN A 136 -10.83 -24.67 25.05
C ASN A 136 -9.83 -24.67 23.87
N HIS A 137 -9.01 -25.71 23.72
CA HIS A 137 -8.07 -25.81 22.59
C HIS A 137 -8.81 -25.85 21.23
N GLU A 138 -9.88 -26.65 21.13
CA GLU A 138 -10.69 -26.77 19.91
C GLU A 138 -11.29 -25.42 19.48
N ARG A 139 -11.86 -24.66 20.42
CA ARG A 139 -12.40 -23.31 20.17
C ARG A 139 -11.33 -22.30 19.73
N ASN A 140 -10.11 -22.41 20.26
CA ASN A 140 -8.99 -21.57 19.82
C ASN A 140 -8.56 -21.91 18.38
N VAL A 141 -8.53 -23.20 18.04
CA VAL A 141 -8.22 -23.67 16.70
C VAL A 141 -9.30 -23.17 15.72
N GLU A 142 -10.58 -23.37 16.04
CA GLU A 142 -11.70 -22.88 15.24
C GLU A 142 -11.64 -21.36 15.05
N ALA A 143 -11.39 -20.60 16.12
CA ALA A 143 -11.29 -19.14 16.04
C ALA A 143 -10.12 -18.69 15.14
N SER A 144 -8.98 -19.42 15.19
CA SER A 144 -7.83 -19.16 14.32
C SER A 144 -8.15 -19.48 12.86
N GLU A 145 -8.85 -20.57 12.58
CA GLU A 145 -9.29 -20.95 11.22
C GLU A 145 -10.29 -19.95 10.65
N LEU A 146 -11.24 -19.48 11.46
CA LEU A 146 -12.19 -18.44 11.06
C LEU A 146 -11.48 -17.12 10.75
N LEU A 147 -10.53 -16.72 11.60
CA LEU A 147 -9.70 -15.53 11.34
C LEU A 147 -8.92 -15.70 10.02
N GLN A 148 -8.28 -16.85 9.82
CA GLN A 148 -7.55 -17.17 8.58
C GLN A 148 -8.46 -17.08 7.35
N LYS A 149 -9.67 -17.62 7.42
CA LYS A 149 -10.66 -17.57 6.34
C LYS A 149 -11.06 -16.14 5.99
N VAL A 150 -11.26 -15.29 7.00
CA VAL A 150 -11.56 -13.86 6.80
C VAL A 150 -10.39 -13.15 6.14
N LEU A 151 -9.16 -13.37 6.63
CA LEU A 151 -7.96 -12.76 6.05
C LEU A 151 -7.75 -13.19 4.59
N ASN A 152 -7.89 -14.48 4.29
CA ASN A 152 -7.81 -15.00 2.92
C ASN A 152 -8.86 -14.34 2.01
N ASN A 153 -10.10 -14.19 2.50
CA ASN A 153 -11.15 -13.58 1.70
C ASN A 153 -10.86 -12.10 1.40
N ILE A 154 -10.38 -11.35 2.39
CA ILE A 154 -10.00 -9.95 2.23
C ILE A 154 -8.83 -9.83 1.25
N GLU A 155 -7.78 -10.64 1.44
CA GLU A 155 -6.59 -10.61 0.58
C GLU A 155 -6.93 -10.95 -0.87
N GLN A 156 -7.71 -12.00 -1.11
CA GLN A 156 -8.13 -12.39 -2.46
C GLN A 156 -8.99 -11.31 -3.14
N ARG A 157 -9.89 -10.65 -2.40
CA ARG A 157 -10.68 -9.54 -2.95
C ARG A 157 -9.82 -8.35 -3.34
N LEU A 158 -8.81 -8.03 -2.53
CA LEU A 158 -7.83 -7.00 -2.85
C LEU A 158 -7.01 -7.37 -4.09
N ASP A 159 -6.57 -8.62 -4.19
CA ASP A 159 -5.81 -9.10 -5.35
C ASP A 159 -6.62 -8.98 -6.64
N ASN A 160 -7.87 -9.42 -6.64
CA ASN A 160 -8.76 -9.29 -7.80
C ASN A 160 -8.97 -7.81 -8.20
N LEU A 161 -9.13 -6.91 -7.23
CA LEU A 161 -9.30 -5.48 -7.52
C LEU A 161 -8.02 -4.88 -8.12
N LEU A 162 -6.86 -5.21 -7.58
CA LEU A 162 -5.57 -4.73 -8.10
C LEU A 162 -5.29 -5.29 -9.50
N GLU A 163 -5.61 -6.55 -9.76
CA GLU A 163 -5.47 -7.17 -11.08
C GLU A 163 -6.39 -6.51 -12.12
N GLN A 164 -7.64 -6.19 -11.73
CA GLN A 164 -8.57 -5.45 -12.61
C GLN A 164 -8.03 -4.06 -12.97
N ILE A 165 -7.44 -3.36 -12.00
CA ILE A 165 -6.80 -2.06 -12.22
C ILE A 165 -5.64 -2.20 -13.22
N GLU A 166 -4.74 -3.16 -13.01
CA GLU A 166 -3.61 -3.42 -13.90
C GLU A 166 -4.07 -3.74 -15.33
N ALA A 167 -5.04 -4.63 -15.47
CA ALA A 167 -5.61 -4.99 -16.78
C ALA A 167 -6.23 -3.78 -17.50
N GLN A 168 -6.94 -2.91 -16.78
CA GLN A 168 -7.52 -1.70 -17.35
C GLN A 168 -6.46 -0.70 -17.83
N HIS A 169 -5.36 -0.53 -17.08
CA HIS A 169 -4.25 0.32 -17.51
C HIS A 169 -3.57 -0.24 -18.74
N LEU A 170 -3.30 -1.54 -18.78
CA LEU A 170 -2.69 -2.17 -19.94
C LEU A 170 -3.57 -2.04 -21.18
N GLN A 171 -4.89 -2.18 -21.02
CA GLN A 171 -5.83 -1.97 -22.12
C GLN A 171 -5.82 -0.52 -22.62
N SER A 172 -5.79 0.46 -21.71
CA SER A 172 -5.68 1.88 -22.07
C SER A 172 -4.41 2.17 -22.89
N LEU A 173 -3.27 1.59 -22.48
CA LEU A 173 -2.01 1.73 -23.21
C LEU A 173 -2.08 1.12 -24.62
N ARG A 174 -2.70 -0.05 -24.77
CA ARG A 174 -2.89 -0.71 -26.08
C ARG A 174 -3.76 0.12 -27.02
N VAL A 175 -4.83 0.73 -26.49
CA VAL A 175 -5.71 1.61 -27.28
C VAL A 175 -4.95 2.85 -27.74
N MET A 176 -4.16 3.47 -26.85
CA MET A 176 -3.35 4.63 -27.21
C MET A 176 -2.30 4.29 -28.29
N ASN A 177 -1.64 3.14 -28.18
CA ASN A 177 -0.69 2.69 -29.20
C ASN A 177 -1.37 2.52 -30.56
N SER A 178 -2.52 1.83 -30.58
CA SER A 178 -3.28 1.59 -31.81
C SER A 178 -3.77 2.90 -32.46
N TYR A 179 -4.13 3.89 -31.64
CA TYR A 179 -4.52 5.22 -32.12
C TYR A 179 -3.35 5.97 -32.77
N ILE A 180 -2.15 5.89 -32.21
CA ILE A 180 -0.95 6.51 -32.81
C ILE A 180 -0.65 5.83 -34.14
N ASP A 181 -0.61 4.50 -34.16
CA ASP A 181 -0.34 3.72 -35.38
C ASP A 181 -1.32 4.03 -36.51
N SER A 182 -2.59 4.31 -36.18
CA SER A 182 -3.61 4.64 -37.19
C SER A 182 -3.48 6.06 -37.78
N HIS A 183 -2.70 6.95 -37.17
CA HIS A 183 -2.46 8.33 -37.64
C HIS A 183 -1.11 8.50 -38.34
N ASP A 184 -0.23 7.50 -38.28
CA ASP A 184 1.05 7.45 -38.99
C ASP A 184 0.95 6.76 -40.37
N SER A 185 -0.26 6.40 -40.81
CA SER A 185 -0.60 5.85 -42.15
C SER A 185 -1.30 6.88 -43.03
#